data_AF-A0A7C2AD23-F1
#
_entry.id   AF-A0A7C2AD23-F1
#
_cell.length_a   1.000
_cell.length_b   1.000
_cell.length_c   1.000
_cell.angle_alpha   90.00
_cell.angle_beta   90.00
_cell.angle_gamma   90.00
#
_symmetry.space_group_name_H-M   'P 1'
#
loop_
_entity.id
_entity.type
_entity.pdbx_description
1 polymer ?
#
loop_
_entity_poly.entity_id
_entity_poly.type
_entity_poly.pdbx_seq_one_letter_code
_entity_poly.pdbx_strand_id
1 'polypeptide(L)'
;ALQDHKRAVIMGSKSFGKGSVQTILPMNNGAALKLTTARYYTPAGRSIQAEGIVPDIPLDRINLTAANEPEFEPVSEADLAGHLDNGQGDTENRSEQTEGKVAQHSVDNDYQLYEALNLLKGLYILTQ
;
A
#
# COMPACT_ATOMS: atom_id res chain seq x y z
N ALA A 1 6.89 -3.98 -16.55
CA ALA A 1 7.56 -5.30 -16.48
C ALA A 1 6.82 -6.24 -15.55
N LEU A 2 6.82 -6.03 -14.23
CA LEU A 2 6.00 -6.85 -13.32
C LEU A 2 4.51 -6.72 -13.61
N GLN A 3 4.03 -5.48 -13.74
CA GLN A 3 2.66 -5.17 -14.15
C GLN A 3 2.31 -5.79 -15.51
N ASP A 4 3.11 -5.52 -16.56
CA ASP A 4 2.88 -6.02 -17.92
C ASP A 4 2.80 -7.55 -18.01
N HIS A 5 3.63 -8.25 -17.23
CA HIS A 5 3.62 -9.71 -17.19
C HIS A 5 2.59 -10.27 -16.21
N LYS A 6 1.76 -9.43 -15.59
CA LYS A 6 0.77 -9.83 -14.57
C LYS A 6 1.40 -10.62 -13.41
N ARG A 7 2.63 -10.28 -13.05
CA ARG A 7 3.41 -10.94 -11.98
C ARG A 7 3.29 -10.25 -10.64
N ALA A 8 2.73 -9.04 -10.61
CA ALA A 8 2.43 -8.30 -9.40
C ALA A 8 1.28 -7.33 -9.68
N VAL A 9 0.52 -7.02 -8.63
CA VAL A 9 -0.42 -5.90 -8.60
C VAL A 9 0.34 -4.68 -8.09
N ILE A 10 0.28 -3.57 -8.82
CA ILE A 10 0.93 -2.30 -8.45
C ILE A 10 -0.11 -1.37 -7.84
N MET A 11 0.22 -0.77 -6.70
CA MET A 11 -0.66 0.16 -5.99
C MET A 11 0.08 1.44 -5.60
N GLY A 12 -0.68 2.51 -5.36
CA GLY A 12 -0.14 3.81 -4.95
C GLY A 12 -0.47 4.90 -5.95
N SER A 13 0.44 5.86 -6.12
CA SER A 13 0.28 6.96 -7.06
C SER A 13 1.03 6.74 -8.38
N LYS A 14 0.58 7.40 -9.45
CA LYS A 14 1.27 7.44 -10.75
C LYS A 14 2.76 7.81 -10.58
N SER A 15 3.65 7.06 -11.23
CA SER A 15 5.09 7.34 -11.16
C SER A 15 5.49 8.56 -12.01
N PHE A 16 6.67 9.13 -11.74
CA PHE A 16 7.14 10.36 -12.40
C PHE A 16 7.29 10.26 -13.93
N GLY A 17 7.63 9.07 -14.46
CA GLY A 17 7.79 8.90 -15.91
C GLY A 17 9.12 9.36 -16.49
N LYS A 18 10.21 9.15 -15.76
CA LYS A 18 11.56 9.23 -16.33
C LYS A 18 11.93 7.89 -16.95
N GLY A 19 11.85 7.82 -18.27
CA GLY A 19 12.17 6.65 -19.08
C GLY A 19 13.35 6.88 -20.01
N SER A 20 14.34 7.68 -19.63
CA SER A 20 15.48 8.04 -20.49
C SER A 20 16.83 7.73 -19.85
N VAL A 21 17.79 7.26 -20.64
CA VAL A 21 19.20 7.10 -20.22
C VAL A 21 20.01 8.28 -20.70
N GLN A 22 20.85 8.83 -19.82
CA GLN A 22 21.72 9.96 -20.12
C GLN A 22 23.18 9.54 -19.92
N THR A 23 24.03 9.85 -20.90
CA THR A 23 25.47 9.61 -20.88
C THR A 23 26.19 10.96 -20.79
N ILE A 24 27.26 11.01 -20.01
CA ILE A 24 28.12 12.19 -19.88
C ILE A 24 29.33 12.00 -20.78
N LEU A 25 29.52 12.92 -21.72
CA LEU A 25 30.64 12.94 -22.65
C LEU A 25 31.60 14.05 -22.23
N PRO A 26 32.79 13.73 -21.70
CA PRO A 26 33.76 14.75 -21.30
C PRO A 26 34.34 15.44 -22.54
N MET A 27 34.65 16.73 -22.42
CA MET A 27 35.23 17.56 -23.47
C MET A 27 36.66 17.98 -23.11
N ASN A 28 37.49 18.25 -24.12
CA ASN A 28 38.91 18.56 -23.95
C ASN A 28 39.18 19.86 -23.16
N ASN A 29 38.17 20.72 -23.00
CA ASN A 29 38.24 21.98 -22.26
C ASN A 29 37.78 21.86 -20.80
N GLY A 30 37.58 20.65 -20.28
CA GLY A 30 37.08 20.40 -18.93
C GLY A 30 35.56 20.52 -18.77
N ALA A 31 34.82 20.86 -19.84
CA ALA A 31 33.36 20.78 -19.85
C ALA A 31 32.88 19.34 -20.08
N ALA A 32 31.58 19.12 -19.93
CA ALA A 32 30.96 17.83 -20.28
C ALA A 32 29.57 18.03 -20.90
N LEU A 33 29.24 17.18 -21.87
CA LEU A 33 27.94 17.15 -22.53
C LEU A 33 27.11 16.01 -21.95
N LYS A 34 25.93 16.33 -21.42
CA LYS A 34 24.95 15.34 -20.98
C LYS A 34 23.96 15.05 -22.10
N LEU A 35 24.05 13.87 -22.70
CA LEU A 35 23.25 13.49 -23.87
C LEU A 35 22.29 12.36 -23.52
N THR A 36 21.04 12.45 -23.97
CA THR A 36 20.09 11.34 -23.87
C THR A 36 20.37 10.34 -24.98
N THR A 37 20.74 9.12 -24.63
CA THR A 37 21.21 8.10 -25.57
C THR A 37 20.19 6.99 -25.81
N ALA A 38 19.27 6.76 -24.87
CA ALA A 38 18.25 5.72 -25.00
C ALA A 38 16.97 6.07 -24.25
N ARG A 39 15.90 5.31 -24.57
CA ARG A 39 14.62 5.33 -23.87
C ARG A 39 14.26 3.92 -23.37
N TYR A 40 13.66 3.85 -22.19
CA TYR A 40 13.06 2.65 -21.64
C TYR A 40 11.61 2.51 -22.11
N TYR A 41 11.29 1.30 -22.56
CA TYR A 41 9.95 0.87 -22.89
C TYR A 41 9.59 -0.31 -22.00
N THR A 42 8.30 -0.44 -21.68
CA THR A 42 7.82 -1.62 -20.98
C THR A 42 7.80 -2.83 -21.93
N PRO A 43 7.74 -4.09 -21.42
CA PRO A 43 7.62 -5.26 -22.28
C PRO A 43 6.41 -5.23 -23.24
N ALA A 44 5.33 -4.53 -22.88
CA ALA A 44 4.19 -4.30 -23.75
C ALA A 44 4.40 -3.18 -24.80
N GLY A 45 5.60 -2.59 -24.88
CA GLY A 45 5.95 -1.54 -25.86
C GLY A 45 5.53 -0.12 -25.46
N ARG A 46 4.95 0.09 -24.27
CA ARG A 46 4.57 1.43 -23.78
C ARG A 46 5.80 2.25 -23.42
N SER A 47 5.81 3.54 -23.79
CA SER A 47 6.88 4.46 -23.37
C SER A 47 6.66 4.91 -21.93
N ILE A 48 7.71 4.91 -21.13
CA ILE A 48 7.63 5.39 -19.74
C ILE A 48 7.88 6.91 -19.69
N GLN A 49 8.54 7.46 -20.71
CA GLN A 49 8.96 8.86 -20.73
C GLN A 49 7.76 9.80 -20.81
N ALA A 50 7.68 10.77 -19.90
CA ALA A 50 6.59 11.75 -19.76
C ALA A 50 5.21 11.16 -19.39
N GLU A 51 5.03 9.85 -19.50
CA GLU A 51 3.79 9.19 -19.13
C GLU A 51 3.85 8.58 -17.73
N GLY A 52 4.95 7.96 -17.31
CA GLY A 52 4.99 7.22 -16.04
C GLY A 52 4.31 5.85 -16.11
N ILE A 53 4.23 5.20 -14.95
CA ILE A 53 3.50 3.94 -14.77
C ILE A 53 2.26 4.27 -13.94
N VAL A 54 1.10 3.97 -14.51
CA VAL A 54 -0.18 4.04 -13.82
C VAL A 54 -0.33 2.74 -13.00
N PRO A 55 -0.56 2.83 -11.68
CA PRO A 55 -0.80 1.66 -10.83
C PRO A 55 -2.12 0.98 -11.19
N ASP A 56 -2.22 -0.32 -10.88
CA ASP A 56 -3.46 -1.09 -11.06
C ASP A 56 -4.53 -0.65 -10.05
N ILE A 57 -4.10 -0.31 -8.84
CA ILE A 57 -4.94 0.25 -7.77
C ILE A 57 -4.43 1.65 -7.42
N PRO A 58 -5.03 2.72 -7.97
CA PRO A 58 -4.64 4.08 -7.64
C PRO A 58 -5.02 4.41 -6.19
N LEU A 59 -4.06 4.94 -5.43
CA LEU A 59 -4.26 5.44 -4.07
C LEU A 59 -3.80 6.89 -4.00
N ASP A 60 -4.64 7.72 -3.38
CA ASP A 60 -4.29 9.09 -3.06
C ASP A 60 -3.46 9.16 -1.77
N ARG A 61 -2.74 10.26 -1.60
CA ARG A 61 -2.02 10.56 -0.36
C ARG A 61 -2.99 11.23 0.60
N ILE A 62 -3.71 10.43 1.38
CA ILE A 62 -4.58 10.93 2.45
C ILE A 62 -3.88 10.78 3.79
N ASN A 63 -4.13 11.72 4.70
CA ASN A 63 -3.77 11.58 6.09
C ASN A 63 -4.98 11.00 6.82
N LEU A 64 -4.78 9.87 7.48
CA LEU A 64 -5.79 9.30 8.38
C LEU A 64 -5.84 10.18 9.62
N THR A 65 -6.92 10.93 9.77
CA THR A 65 -7.31 11.49 11.07
C THR A 65 -8.14 10.43 11.76
N ALA A 66 -7.88 10.15 13.04
CA ALA A 66 -8.77 9.33 13.84
C ALA A 66 -10.19 9.86 13.66
N ALA A 67 -11.12 9.00 13.24
CA ALA A 67 -12.52 9.33 13.32
C ALA A 67 -12.77 9.76 14.78
N ASN A 68 -13.47 10.87 14.98
CA ASN A 68 -13.94 11.23 16.32
C ASN A 68 -14.57 9.98 16.92
N GLU A 69 -14.23 9.65 18.17
CA GLU A 69 -14.84 8.50 18.84
C GLU A 69 -16.34 8.56 18.60
N PRO A 70 -16.94 7.47 18.09
CA PRO A 70 -18.36 7.49 17.81
C PRO A 70 -19.05 7.88 19.12
N GLU A 71 -19.84 8.97 19.10
CA GLU A 71 -20.60 9.40 20.29
C GLU A 71 -21.53 8.30 20.83
N PHE A 72 -21.70 7.22 20.04
CA PHE A 72 -22.44 6.03 20.37
C PHE A 72 -21.59 4.77 20.18
N GLU A 73 -21.37 4.02 21.26
CA GLU A 73 -20.92 2.64 21.16
C GLU A 73 -22.05 1.78 20.58
N PRO A 74 -21.80 0.98 19.51
CA PRO A 74 -22.81 0.08 18.98
C PRO A 74 -23.14 -1.00 20.02
N VAL A 75 -24.32 -0.90 20.62
CA VAL A 75 -24.81 -1.87 21.60
C VAL A 75 -25.11 -3.19 20.87
N SER A 76 -24.46 -4.28 21.28
CA SER A 76 -24.76 -5.62 20.78
C SER A 76 -25.84 -6.28 21.63
N GLU A 77 -26.55 -7.29 21.09
CA GLU A 77 -27.57 -8.04 21.85
C GLU A 77 -26.98 -8.64 23.13
N ALA A 78 -25.71 -9.07 23.10
CA ALA A 78 -25.01 -9.61 24.27
C ALA A 78 -24.80 -8.58 25.40
N ASP A 79 -24.81 -7.29 25.09
CA ASP A 79 -24.62 -6.21 26.08
C ASP A 79 -25.94 -5.83 26.77
N LEU A 80 -27.10 -6.29 26.26
CA LEU A 80 -28.39 -5.99 26.87
C LEU A 80 -28.63 -6.85 28.12
N ALA A 81 -29.26 -6.22 29.12
CA ALA A 81 -29.80 -6.92 30.27
C ALA A 81 -30.92 -7.89 29.81
N GLY A 82 -30.65 -9.19 29.87
CA GLY A 82 -31.58 -10.24 29.44
C GLY A 82 -31.27 -10.86 28.07
N HIS A 83 -30.07 -10.69 27.53
CA HIS A 83 -29.63 -11.40 26.33
C HIS A 83 -29.75 -12.92 26.50
N LEU A 84 -30.08 -13.60 25.41
CA LEU A 84 -30.18 -15.05 25.39
C LEU A 84 -28.79 -15.63 25.14
N ASP A 85 -28.36 -16.53 26.03
CA ASP A 85 -27.11 -17.26 25.87
C ASP A 85 -27.28 -18.34 24.78
N ASN A 86 -26.28 -18.46 23.90
CA ASN A 86 -26.26 -19.46 22.82
C ASN A 86 -25.90 -20.87 23.33
N GLY A 87 -25.88 -21.09 24.65
CA GLY A 87 -25.75 -22.42 25.24
C GLY A 87 -24.34 -23.02 25.14
N GLN A 88 -23.34 -22.19 24.84
CA GLN A 88 -21.92 -22.52 24.95
C GLN A 88 -21.31 -21.59 25.99
N GLY A 89 -21.45 -21.98 27.25
CA GLY A 89 -20.80 -21.28 28.34
C GLY A 89 -19.29 -21.37 28.21
N ASP A 90 -18.60 -20.25 28.40
CA ASP A 90 -17.35 -20.20 29.14
C ASP A 90 -17.10 -18.76 29.62
N THR A 91 -17.14 -18.62 30.94
CA THR A 91 -16.69 -17.45 31.69
C THR A 91 -15.19 -17.61 31.94
N GLU A 92 -14.47 -16.50 31.77
CA GLU A 92 -13.10 -16.18 32.23
C GLU A 92 -11.94 -16.19 31.22
N ASN A 93 -11.15 -15.12 31.36
CA ASN A 93 -9.81 -14.83 30.82
C ASN A 93 -9.72 -14.26 29.40
N ARG A 94 -10.03 -12.96 29.27
CA ARG A 94 -9.41 -12.08 28.27
C ARG A 94 -8.30 -11.26 28.93
N SER A 95 -7.28 -11.95 29.46
CA SER A 95 -6.02 -11.35 29.89
C SER A 95 -4.98 -11.47 28.78
N GLU A 96 -4.54 -10.30 28.32
CA GLU A 96 -3.24 -10.00 27.71
C GLU A 96 -2.64 -11.00 26.71
N GLN A 97 -2.83 -10.74 25.42
CA GLN A 97 -1.79 -11.02 24.42
C GLN A 97 -1.08 -9.72 24.05
N THR A 98 0.00 -9.47 24.78
CA THR A 98 1.06 -8.54 24.40
C THR A 98 1.91 -9.22 23.34
N GLU A 99 1.47 -9.21 22.08
CA GLU A 99 2.32 -9.64 20.97
C GLU A 99 3.11 -8.45 20.42
N GLY A 100 4.42 -8.50 20.66
CA GLY A 100 5.49 -7.84 19.90
C GLY A 100 5.20 -6.47 19.29
N LYS A 101 5.48 -5.40 20.05
CA LYS A 101 5.68 -4.05 19.50
C LYS A 101 6.90 -4.01 18.57
N VAL A 102 6.75 -4.54 17.37
CA VAL A 102 7.72 -4.34 16.28
C VAL A 102 7.21 -3.16 15.45
N ALA A 103 7.80 -1.99 15.69
CA ALA A 103 7.70 -0.78 14.85
C ALA A 103 6.30 -0.13 14.68
N GLN A 104 5.48 -0.13 15.74
CA GLN A 104 4.07 0.28 15.69
C GLN A 104 3.81 1.79 15.85
N HIS A 105 4.68 2.66 15.33
CA HIS A 105 4.51 4.11 15.47
C HIS A 105 4.43 4.89 14.15
N SER A 106 4.37 4.21 12.99
CA SER A 106 4.22 4.89 11.70
C SER A 106 3.30 4.18 10.71
N VAL A 107 2.79 2.98 11.02
CA VAL A 107 1.90 2.22 10.12
C VAL A 107 0.46 2.73 10.19
N ASP A 108 -0.01 3.15 11.36
CA ASP A 108 -1.42 3.55 11.56
C ASP A 108 -1.80 4.85 10.85
N ASN A 109 -0.81 5.68 10.48
CA ASN A 109 -1.04 6.93 9.76
C ASN A 109 -0.78 6.81 8.25
N ASP A 110 -0.14 5.73 7.78
CA ASP A 110 0.17 5.54 6.37
C ASP A 110 -0.94 4.74 5.68
N TYR A 111 -1.89 5.46 5.09
CA TYR A 111 -3.00 4.88 4.33
C TYR A 111 -2.54 3.93 3.23
N GLN A 112 -1.44 4.24 2.53
CA GLN A 112 -0.99 3.42 1.40
C GLN A 112 -0.44 2.09 1.89
N LEU A 113 0.26 2.10 3.02
CA LEU A 113 0.76 0.88 3.66
C LEU A 113 -0.37 0.03 4.23
N TYR A 114 -1.35 0.67 4.87
CA TYR A 114 -2.53 0.00 5.42
C TYR A 114 -3.33 -0.74 4.32
N GLU A 115 -3.64 -0.05 3.21
CA GLU A 115 -4.30 -0.65 2.05
C GLU A 115 -3.49 -1.80 1.45
N ALA A 116 -2.15 -1.67 1.39
CA ALA A 116 -1.29 -2.72 0.87
C ALA A 116 -1.37 -4.00 1.70
N LEU A 117 -1.40 -3.84 3.03
CA LEU A 117 -1.55 -4.96 3.95
C LEU A 117 -2.93 -5.61 3.82
N ASN A 118 -4.00 -4.82 3.70
CA ASN A 118 -5.35 -5.34 3.52
C ASN A 118 -5.49 -6.12 2.21
N LEU A 119 -4.96 -5.59 1.11
CA LEU A 119 -4.94 -6.30 -0.17
C LEU A 119 -4.18 -7.61 -0.06
N LEU A 120 -3.00 -7.62 0.58
CA LEU A 120 -2.19 -8.81 0.77
C LEU A 120 -2.91 -9.88 1.61
N LYS A 121 -3.53 -9.48 2.73
CA LYS A 121 -4.35 -10.37 3.56
C LYS A 121 -5.52 -10.94 2.76
N GLY A 122 -6.21 -10.11 1.97
CA GLY A 122 -7.31 -10.55 1.11
C GLY A 122 -6.87 -11.57 0.04
N LEU A 123 -5.74 -11.32 -0.62
CA LEU A 123 -5.15 -12.26 -1.58
C LEU A 123 -4.75 -13.58 -0.90
N TYR A 124 -4.21 -13.54 0.32
CA TYR A 124 -3.87 -14.74 1.09
C TYR A 124 -5.12 -15.56 1.41
N ILE A 125 -6.19 -14.93 1.89
CA ILE A 125 -7.46 -15.62 2.20
C ILE A 125 -8.06 -16.27 0.94
N LEU A 126 -8.01 -15.59 -0.22
CA LEU A 126 -8.53 -16.12 -1.48
C LEU A 126 -7.69 -17.23 -2.11
N THR A 127 -6.43 -17.39 -1.68
CA THR A 127 -5.51 -18.40 -2.21
C THR A 127 -5.41 -19.64 -1.32
N GLN A 128 -6.11 -19.64 -0.19
CA GLN A 128 -6.25 -20.76 0.74
C GLN A 128 -7.50 -21.59 0.40
#